data_AF-A0A967KXG4-F1
#
_entry.id   AF-A0A967KXG4-F1
#
_cell.length_a   1.000
_cell.length_b   1.000
_cell.length_c   1.000
_cell.angle_alpha   90.00
_cell.angle_beta   90.00
_cell.angle_gamma   90.00
#
_symmetry.space_group_name_H-M   'P 1'
#
loop_
_entity.id
_entity.type
_entity.pdbx_description
1 polymer ?
#
loop_
_entity_poly.entity_id
_entity_poly.type
_entity_poly.pdbx_seq_one_letter_code
_entity_poly.pdbx_strand_id
1 'polypeptide(L)' 'MSDSADVMIGKCNAFNELHPVGSQVVYINDLGEIIKTKVKAEAQILCGHTPIVFLDGVRGGYALDRVIG' A
#
# COMPACT_ATOMS: atom_id res chain seq x y z
N MET A 1 2.28 10.80 17.18
CA MET A 1 0.88 10.40 17.48
C MET A 1 0.61 9.21 16.61
N SER A 2 0.30 8.04 17.18
CA SER A 2 -0.13 6.90 16.36
C SER A 2 -1.50 7.25 15.79
N ASP A 3 -1.67 7.14 14.47
CA ASP A 3 -2.98 7.23 13.84
C ASP A 3 -3.93 6.24 14.53
N SER A 4 -5.18 6.63 14.80
CA SER A 4 -6.18 5.68 15.30
C SER A 4 -6.44 4.59 14.25
N ALA A 5 -6.84 3.39 14.69
CA ALA A 5 -7.10 2.26 13.78
C ALA A 5 -8.05 2.63 12.63
N ASP A 6 -9.09 3.43 12.91
CA ASP A 6 -10.05 3.92 11.93
C ASP A 6 -9.41 4.76 10.81
N VAL A 7 -8.39 5.55 11.13
CA VAL A 7 -7.65 6.36 10.15
C VAL A 7 -6.89 5.45 9.19
N MET A 8 -6.27 4.38 9.71
CA MET A 8 -5.54 3.44 8.88
C MET A 8 -6.47 2.62 7.99
N ILE A 9 -7.62 2.18 8.52
CA ILE A 9 -8.66 1.52 7.73
C ILE A 9 -9.14 2.44 6.61
N GLY A 10 -9.38 3.71 6.93
CA GLY A 10 -9.74 4.73 5.94
C GLY A 10 -8.70 4.87 4.84
N LYS A 11 -7.40 4.87 5.17
CA LYS A 11 -6.31 4.91 4.19
C LYS A 11 -6.32 3.69 3.26
N CYS A 12 -6.50 2.47 3.80
CA CYS A 12 -6.60 1.26 2.99
C CYS A 12 -7.81 1.29 2.06
N ASN A 13 -8.98 1.70 2.57
CA ASN A 13 -10.21 1.76 1.77
C ASN A 13 -10.07 2.79 0.64
N ALA A 14 -9.60 4.00 0.95
CA ALA A 14 -9.37 5.03 -0.05
C ALA A 14 -8.37 4.58 -1.12
N PHE A 15 -7.29 3.89 -0.72
CA PHE A 15 -6.35 3.33 -1.68
C PHE A 15 -7.00 2.27 -2.56
N ASN A 16 -7.77 1.33 -2.00
CA ASN A 16 -8.41 0.26 -2.75
C ASN A 16 -9.46 0.79 -3.74
N GLU A 17 -10.19 1.86 -3.39
CA GLU A 17 -11.14 2.53 -4.28
C GLU A 17 -10.45 3.20 -5.47
N LEU A 18 -9.32 3.88 -5.24
CA LEU A 18 -8.56 4.57 -6.27
C LEU A 18 -7.72 3.62 -7.14
N HIS A 19 -7.18 2.57 -6.51
CA HIS A 19 -6.21 1.65 -7.07
C HIS A 19 -6.65 0.20 -6.88
N PRO A 20 -7.72 -0.24 -7.56
CA PRO A 20 -8.17 -1.63 -7.49
C PRO A 20 -7.07 -2.60 -7.94
N VAL A 21 -7.22 -3.88 -7.58
CA VAL A 21 -6.27 -4.93 -7.98
C VAL A 21 -6.04 -4.91 -9.49
N GLY A 22 -4.77 -4.91 -9.91
CA GLY A 22 -4.34 -4.77 -11.30
C GLY A 22 -3.99 -3.34 -11.74
N SER A 23 -4.35 -2.32 -10.96
CA SER A 23 -3.99 -0.92 -11.22
C SER A 23 -2.49 -0.71 -11.22
N GLN A 24 -2.00 0.12 -12.15
CA GLN A 24 -0.61 0.55 -12.17
C GLN A 24 -0.34 1.55 -11.07
N VAL A 25 0.71 1.32 -10.31
CA VAL A 25 1.18 2.21 -9.24
C VAL A 25 2.70 2.31 -9.30
N VAL A 26 3.26 3.31 -8.63
CA VAL A 26 4.70 3.36 -8.37
C VAL A 26 4.97 3.26 -6.88
N TYR A 27 6.06 2.64 -6.50
CA TYR A 27 6.49 2.62 -5.10
C TYR A 27 7.95 3.01 -4.99
N ILE A 28 8.31 3.56 -3.83
CA ILE A 28 9.70 3.87 -3.49
C ILE A 28 10.26 2.66 -2.75
N ASN A 29 11.21 1.95 -3.35
CA ASN A 29 11.85 0.78 -2.73
C ASN A 29 12.74 1.16 -1.53
N ASP A 30 13.32 0.18 -0.85
CA ASP A 30 14.18 0.42 0.33
C ASP A 30 15.48 1.18 0.00
N LEU A 31 15.87 1.23 -1.27
CA LEU A 31 17.02 2.00 -1.77
C LEU A 31 16.63 3.43 -2.18
N GLY A 32 15.35 3.80 -2.07
CA GLY A 32 14.84 5.11 -2.48
C GLY A 32 14.52 5.22 -3.98
N GLU A 33 14.55 4.12 -4.73
CA GLU A 33 14.28 4.09 -6.17
C GLU A 33 12.78 4.00 -6.44
N ILE A 34 12.32 4.70 -7.49
CA ILE A 34 10.92 4.65 -7.93
C ILE A 34 10.74 3.48 -8.90
N ILE A 35 9.91 2.52 -8.52
CA ILE A 35 9.63 1.32 -9.30
C ILE A 35 8.16 1.29 -9.70
N LYS A 36 7.90 1.13 -11.01
CA LYS A 36 6.55 0.89 -11.56
C LYS A 36 6.14 -0.56 -11.36
N THR A 37 4.94 -0.79 -10.87
CA THR A 37 4.37 -2.13 -10.68
C THR A 37 2.84 -2.09 -10.73
N LYS A 38 2.18 -3.18 -10.35
CA LYS A 38 0.73 -3.29 -10.23
C LYS A 38 0.33 -3.71 -8.83
N VAL A 39 -0.87 -3.28 -8.40
CA VAL A 39 -1.51 -3.81 -7.20
C VAL A 39 -1.83 -5.29 -7.39
N LYS A 40 -1.30 -6.13 -6.51
CA LYS A 40 -1.47 -7.60 -6.55
C LYS A 40 -2.67 -8.06 -5.72
N ALA A 41 -2.95 -7.39 -4.62
CA ALA A 41 -4.10 -7.65 -3.75
C ALA A 41 -4.48 -6.37 -3.01
N GLU A 42 -5.68 -6.35 -2.44
CA GLU A 42 -6.19 -5.22 -1.66
C GLU A 42 -5.23 -4.82 -0.53
N ALA A 43 -5.11 -3.52 -0.30
CA ALA A 43 -4.41 -2.96 0.83
C ALA A 43 -5.12 -3.34 2.14
N GLN A 44 -4.34 -3.67 3.16
CA GLN A 44 -4.80 -4.22 4.44
C GLN A 44 -3.99 -3.66 5.62
N ILE A 45 -4.52 -3.79 6.83
CA ILE A 45 -3.79 -3.49 8.06
C ILE A 45 -3.02 -4.71 8.53
N LEU A 46 -1.70 -4.59 8.57
CA LEU A 46 -0.81 -5.57 9.19
C LEU A 46 -0.75 -5.33 10.71
N CYS A 47 -1.00 -6.41 11.47
CA CYS A 47 -0.89 -6.44 12.94
C CYS A 47 -1.64 -5.32 13.68
N GLY A 48 -2.71 -4.78 13.09
CA GLY A 48 -3.55 -3.73 13.68
C GLY A 48 -2.97 -2.32 13.69
N HIS A 49 -1.81 -2.07 13.07
CA HIS A 49 -1.14 -0.75 13.16
C HIS A 49 -0.36 -0.31 11.93
N THR A 50 -0.29 -1.10 10.86
CA THR A 50 0.46 -0.71 9.66
C THR A 50 -0.34 -0.96 8.39
N PRO A 51 -0.78 0.08 7.68
CA PRO A 51 -1.38 -0.08 6.36
C PRO A 51 -0.31 -0.55 5.37
N ILE A 52 -0.58 -1.68 4.71
CA ILE A 52 0.27 -2.28 3.70
C ILE A 52 -0.49 -2.52 2.40
N VAL A 53 0.23 -2.55 1.29
CA VAL A 53 -0.27 -2.97 -0.02
C VAL A 53 0.60 -4.08 -0.58
N PHE A 54 -0.03 -5.00 -1.32
CA PHE A 54 0.67 -6.08 -2.01
C PHE A 54 0.90 -5.68 -3.46
N LEU A 55 2.15 -5.76 -3.91
CA LEU A 55 2.57 -5.34 -5.24
C LEU A 55 3.10 -6.53 -6.04
N ASP A 56 2.93 -6.49 -7.35
CA ASP A 56 3.47 -7.52 -8.23
C ASP A 56 5.01 -7.44 -8.25
N GLY A 57 5.67 -8.60 -8.26
CA GLY A 57 7.12 -8.72 -8.14
C GLY A 57 7.71 -8.41 -6.75
N VAL A 58 6.90 -7.96 -5.78
CA VAL A 58 7.33 -7.70 -4.40
C VAL A 58 6.89 -8.86 -3.49
N ARG A 59 7.80 -9.32 -2.63
CA ARG A 59 7.47 -10.35 -1.63
C ARG A 59 6.95 -9.67 -0.36
N GLY A 60 5.81 -10.14 0.13
CA GLY A 60 5.15 -9.57 1.31
C GLY A 60 4.35 -8.31 1.00
N GLY A 61 3.98 -7.58 2.06
CA GLY A 61 3.33 -6.28 1.96
C GLY A 61 4.35 -5.16 2.08
N TYR A 62 4.06 -4.05 1.40
CA TYR A 62 4.87 -2.85 1.45
C TYR A 62 4.08 -1.71 2.11
N ALA A 63 4.75 -0.84 2.87
CA ALA A 63 4.07 0.24 3.58
C ALA A 63 3.32 1.15 2.59
N LEU A 64 2.04 1.40 2.86
CA LEU A 64 1.17 2.15 1.97
C LEU A 64 1.70 3.56 1.69
N ASP A 65 2.32 4.19 2.70
CA ASP A 65 2.90 5.54 2.61
C ASP A 65 4.09 5.64 1.62
N ARG A 66 4.60 4.51 1.13
CA ARG A 66 5.66 4.47 0.11
C ARG A 66 5.16 4.23 -1.31
N VAL A 67 3.84 4.15 -1.50
CA VAL A 67 3.21 3.97 -2.80
C VAL A 67 2.59 5.28 -3.25
N ILE A 68 2.86 5.64 -4.51
CA ILE A 68 2.39 6.86 -5.15
C ILE A 68 1.57 6.43 -6.37
N GLY A 69 0.38 6.98 -6.51
CA GLY A 69 -0.55 6.69 -7.59
C GLY A 69 -1.70 7.67 -7.60
#